data_AF-A0AA35LDE0-F1
#
_entry.id   AF-A0AA35LDE0-F1
#
_cell.length_a   1.000
_cell.length_b   1.000
_cell.length_c   1.000
_cell.angle_alpha   90.00
_cell.angle_beta   90.00
_cell.angle_gamma   90.00
#
_symmetry.space_group_name_H-M   'P 1'
#
loop_
_entity.id
_entity.type
_entity.pdbx_description
1 polymer ?
#
loop_
_entity_poly.entity_id
_entity_poly.type
_entity_poly.pdbx_seq_one_letter_code
_entity_poly.pdbx_strand_id
1 'polypeptide(L)'
;MFMHSGDMMIMSSYSRLLYHVCPRILPNLEGKLLPSCLELPLSADLPEDSVMEPCSQEDKQVFAKYLQTSHINMIVKQVPAEGQSFPSEARTERDLDVSSLGSYHEEHSKIKKHKSGKDS
;
A
#
# COMPACT_ATOMS: atom_id res chain seq x y z
N MET A 1 -1.05 -14.50 -9.12
CA MET A 1 0.40 -14.60 -9.35
C MET A 1 1.09 -14.81 -8.02
N PHE A 2 2.30 -15.39 -8.03
CA PHE A 2 3.16 -15.44 -6.84
C PHE A 2 4.04 -14.19 -6.81
N MET A 3 4.36 -13.76 -5.58
CA MET A 3 5.33 -12.72 -5.29
C MET A 3 6.34 -13.36 -4.34
N HIS A 4 7.55 -13.62 -4.82
CA HIS A 4 8.65 -14.15 -4.03
C HIS A 4 9.45 -13.01 -3.38
N SER A 5 10.30 -13.35 -2.41
CA SER A 5 11.19 -12.38 -1.78
C SER A 5 12.11 -11.72 -2.82
N GLY A 6 12.06 -10.39 -2.89
CA GLY A 6 12.83 -9.60 -3.86
C GLY A 6 12.08 -9.29 -5.16
N ASP A 7 10.92 -9.89 -5.41
CA ASP A 7 10.11 -9.56 -6.58
C ASP A 7 9.59 -8.12 -6.50
N MET A 8 9.57 -7.44 -7.65
CA MET A 8 9.06 -6.08 -7.79
C MET A 8 7.91 -6.04 -8.79
N MET A 9 6.85 -5.30 -8.44
CA MET A 9 5.74 -5.03 -9.34
C MET A 9 5.63 -3.54 -9.63
N ILE A 10 5.64 -3.19 -10.91
CA ILE A 10 5.42 -1.81 -11.38
C ILE A 10 4.02 -1.71 -11.98
N MET A 11 3.16 -0.92 -11.33
CA MET A 11 1.83 -0.59 -11.85
C MET A 11 1.86 0.80 -12.49
N SER A 12 1.90 0.86 -13.82
CA SER A 12 1.91 2.10 -14.59
C SER A 12 0.63 2.29 -15.41
N SER A 13 0.29 3.54 -15.70
CA SER A 13 -0.83 3.90 -16.59
C SER A 13 -2.14 3.20 -16.21
N TYR A 14 -2.72 2.40 -17.12
CA TYR A 14 -4.01 1.73 -16.94
C TYR A 14 -4.00 0.71 -15.79
N SER A 15 -2.87 0.04 -15.53
CA SER A 15 -2.84 -0.99 -14.47
C SER A 15 -3.06 -0.40 -13.09
N ARG A 16 -2.74 0.89 -12.86
CA ARG A 16 -3.03 1.62 -11.60
C ARG A 16 -4.51 1.72 -11.27
N LEU A 17 -5.37 1.59 -12.27
CA LEU A 17 -6.82 1.68 -12.12
C LEU A 17 -7.47 0.30 -11.95
N LEU A 18 -6.69 -0.78 -11.96
CA LEU A 18 -7.18 -2.14 -11.79
C LEU A 18 -7.27 -2.52 -10.31
N TYR A 19 -8.34 -3.23 -9.97
CA TYR A 19 -8.45 -3.90 -8.67
C TYR A 19 -7.41 -5.00 -8.56
N HIS A 20 -6.70 -5.01 -7.43
CA HIS A 20 -5.72 -6.03 -7.08
C HIS A 20 -5.83 -6.34 -5.59
N VAL A 21 -5.50 -7.58 -5.22
CA VAL A 21 -5.57 -8.06 -3.84
C VAL A 21 -4.48 -9.11 -3.62
N CYS A 22 -3.94 -9.17 -2.40
CA CYS A 22 -3.11 -10.28 -1.92
C CYS A 22 -3.96 -11.14 -0.98
N PRO A 23 -4.62 -12.20 -1.47
CA PRO A 23 -5.57 -12.95 -0.66
C PRO A 23 -4.88 -13.90 0.34
N ARG A 24 -3.60 -14.21 0.14
CA ARG A 24 -2.89 -15.20 0.95
C ARG A 24 -1.38 -14.97 0.94
N ILE A 25 -0.79 -15.03 2.14
CA ILE A 25 0.65 -15.21 2.34
C ILE A 25 0.87 -16.71 2.54
N LEU A 26 1.78 -17.30 1.76
CA LEU A 26 2.10 -18.71 1.87
C LEU A 26 3.26 -18.92 2.84
N PRO A 27 3.27 -20.01 3.62
CA PRO A 27 4.46 -20.43 4.34
C PRO A 27 5.57 -20.78 3.33
N ASN A 28 6.81 -20.79 3.79
CA ASN A 28 7.93 -21.21 2.94
C ASN A 28 7.74 -22.66 2.46
N LEU A 29 7.66 -22.86 1.15
CA LEU A 29 7.44 -24.16 0.52
C LEU A 29 8.73 -24.97 0.36
N GLU A 30 9.90 -24.35 0.58
CA GLU A 30 11.21 -25.01 0.48
C GLU A 30 11.52 -25.93 1.68
N GLY A 31 10.63 -25.99 2.68
CA GLY A 31 10.89 -26.72 3.93
C GLY A 31 11.93 -26.05 4.83
N LYS A 32 12.42 -24.87 4.45
CA LYS A 32 13.33 -24.02 5.22
C LYS A 32 12.56 -22.97 6.02
N LEU A 33 13.22 -22.37 7.01
CA LEU A 33 12.65 -21.25 7.77
C LEU A 33 12.57 -19.97 6.94
N LEU A 34 13.50 -19.75 6.02
CA LEU A 34 13.54 -18.60 5.11
C LEU A 34 13.77 -19.05 3.67
N PRO A 35 13.30 -18.28 2.67
CA PRO A 35 13.66 -18.50 1.26
C PRO A 35 15.17 -18.41 1.05
N SER A 36 15.71 -19.24 0.15
CA SER A 36 17.16 -19.31 -0.10
C SER A 36 17.83 -17.98 -0.48
N CYS A 37 17.09 -17.07 -1.11
CA CYS A 37 17.61 -15.75 -1.50
C CYS A 37 17.93 -14.84 -0.31
N LEU A 38 17.34 -15.09 0.87
CA LEU A 38 17.59 -14.33 2.09
C LEU A 38 18.72 -14.91 2.96
N GLU A 39 19.22 -16.10 2.62
CA GLU A 39 20.35 -16.74 3.31
C GLU A 39 21.70 -16.25 2.80
N LEU A 40 21.73 -15.55 1.65
CA LEU A 40 22.94 -15.01 1.05
C LEU A 40 23.45 -13.80 1.85
N PRO A 41 24.70 -13.81 2.33
CA PRO A 41 25.26 -12.66 3.02
C PRO A 41 25.43 -11.47 2.06
N LEU A 42 25.27 -10.25 2.60
CA LEU A 42 25.64 -9.03 1.90
C LEU A 42 27.14 -9.08 1.53
N SER A 43 27.50 -8.58 0.34
CA SER A 43 28.90 -8.50 -0.09
C SER A 43 29.73 -7.74 0.94
N ALA A 44 30.93 -8.24 1.25
CA ALA A 44 31.86 -7.57 2.15
C ALA A 44 32.46 -6.30 1.51
N ASP A 45 32.60 -6.32 0.19
CA ASP A 45 33.13 -5.20 -0.59
C ASP A 45 31.95 -4.42 -1.20
N LEU A 46 31.42 -3.47 -0.43
CA LEU A 46 30.42 -2.53 -0.92
C LEU A 46 31.13 -1.32 -1.55
N PRO A 47 30.59 -0.75 -2.65
CA PRO A 47 31.06 0.52 -3.19
C PRO A 47 31.03 1.65 -2.15
N GLU A 48 31.92 2.63 -2.27
CA GLU A 48 31.99 3.76 -1.33
C GLU A 48 30.71 4.63 -1.36
N ASP A 49 30.00 4.66 -2.49
CA ASP A 49 28.71 5.34 -2.69
C ASP A 49 27.50 4.42 -2.46
N SER A 50 27.71 3.26 -1.84
CA SER A 50 26.65 2.32 -1.52
C SER A 50 25.66 2.93 -0.52
N VAL A 51 24.37 2.82 -0.82
CA VAL A 51 23.29 3.11 0.13
C VAL A 51 23.08 1.94 1.11
N MET A 52 23.61 0.76 0.77
CA MET A 52 23.53 -0.42 1.63
C MET A 52 24.61 -0.37 2.70
N GLU A 53 24.24 -0.70 3.93
CA GLU A 53 25.12 -0.77 5.09
C GLU A 53 25.24 -2.21 5.61
N PRO A 54 26.39 -2.60 6.19
CA PRO A 54 26.54 -3.88 6.86
C PRO A 54 25.52 -4.04 8.00
N CYS A 55 24.84 -5.19 8.04
CA CYS A 55 23.90 -5.53 9.11
C CYS A 55 24.60 -6.41 10.17
N SER A 56 24.43 -6.03 11.45
CA SER A 56 24.96 -6.78 12.60
C SER A 56 24.37 -8.19 12.68
N GLN A 57 25.04 -9.10 13.39
CA GLN A 57 24.54 -10.48 13.50
C GLN A 57 23.29 -10.57 14.38
N GLU A 58 23.20 -9.72 15.40
CA GLU A 58 22.06 -9.60 16.31
C GLU A 58 20.82 -9.14 15.54
N ASP A 59 20.96 -8.09 14.72
CA ASP A 59 19.86 -7.58 13.90
C ASP A 59 19.41 -8.62 12.87
N LYS A 60 20.36 -9.30 12.21
CA LYS A 60 20.04 -10.39 11.27
C LYS A 60 19.20 -11.47 11.92
N GLN A 61 19.48 -11.86 13.16
CA GLN A 61 18.68 -12.88 13.87
C GLN A 61 17.26 -12.38 14.16
N VAL A 62 17.10 -11.12 14.55
CA VAL A 62 15.79 -10.50 14.77
C VAL A 62 14.98 -10.50 13.47
N PHE A 63 15.58 -10.04 12.37
CA PHE A 63 14.92 -10.01 11.06
C PHE A 63 14.61 -11.42 10.56
N ALA A 64 15.54 -12.35 10.68
CA ALA A 64 15.35 -13.75 10.27
C ALA A 64 14.17 -14.39 11.02
N LYS A 65 14.07 -14.17 12.33
CA LYS A 65 12.95 -14.67 13.13
C LYS A 65 11.62 -14.05 12.72
N TYR A 66 11.61 -12.74 12.45
CA TYR A 66 10.40 -12.05 12.01
C TYR A 66 9.92 -12.53 10.63
N LEU A 67 10.84 -12.72 9.68
CA LEU A 67 10.53 -13.09 8.30
C LEU A 67 10.05 -14.54 8.14
N GLN A 68 10.23 -15.41 9.13
CA GLN A 68 9.71 -16.79 9.10
C GLN A 68 8.18 -16.87 8.94
N THR A 69 7.46 -15.88 9.44
CA THR A 69 5.99 -15.87 9.46
C THR A 69 5.39 -14.58 8.92
N SER A 70 6.20 -13.70 8.34
CA SER A 70 5.77 -12.40 7.83
C SER A 70 6.18 -12.19 6.38
N HIS A 71 5.49 -11.26 5.73
CA HIS A 71 5.82 -10.79 4.39
C HIS A 71 5.81 -9.27 4.40
N ILE A 72 6.94 -8.65 4.08
CA ILE A 72 7.08 -7.19 4.02
C ILE A 72 6.80 -6.74 2.59
N ASN A 73 5.93 -5.75 2.43
CA ASN A 73 5.62 -5.14 1.14
C ASN A 73 5.91 -3.64 1.21
N MET A 74 6.70 -3.13 0.27
CA MET A 74 7.04 -1.72 0.16
C MET A 74 6.37 -1.12 -1.08
N ILE A 75 5.62 -0.03 -0.88
CA ILE A 75 4.93 0.67 -1.98
C ILE A 75 5.46 2.10 -2.04
N VAL A 76 6.12 2.44 -3.15
CA VAL A 76 6.65 3.77 -3.41
C VAL A 76 5.81 4.44 -4.49
N LYS A 77 5.39 5.70 -4.25
CA LYS A 77 4.58 6.49 -5.18
C LYS A 77 5.09 7.93 -5.21
N GLN A 78 5.22 8.48 -6.41
CA GLN A 78 5.26 9.93 -6.60
C GLN A 78 3.83 10.46 -6.44
N VAL A 79 3.63 11.40 -5.51
CA VAL A 79 2.30 11.97 -5.22
C VAL A 79 2.09 13.29 -5.96
N PRO A 80 2.85 14.38 -5.71
CA PRO A 80 2.80 15.55 -6.57
C PRO A 80 3.46 15.27 -7.92
N ALA A 81 2.88 15.80 -9.00
CA ALA A 81 3.57 15.86 -10.27
C ALA A 81 4.84 16.73 -10.14
N GLU A 82 5.78 16.54 -11.06
CA GLU A 82 7.00 17.35 -11.10
C GLU A 82 6.66 18.85 -11.15
N GLY A 83 7.30 19.64 -10.29
CA GLY A 83 7.06 21.08 -10.16
C GLY A 83 5.76 21.46 -9.41
N GLN A 84 4.96 20.50 -8.95
CA GLN A 84 3.78 20.76 -8.13
C GLN A 84 4.05 20.55 -6.64
N SER A 85 3.36 21.31 -5.80
CA SER A 85 3.36 21.17 -4.35
C SER A 85 1.95 20.93 -3.82
N PHE A 86 1.85 20.44 -2.58
CA PHE A 86 0.56 20.38 -1.91
C PHE A 86 0.02 21.81 -1.68
N PRO A 87 -1.31 22.01 -1.75
CA PRO A 87 -1.92 23.30 -1.42
C PRO A 87 -1.48 23.74 -0.02
N SER A 88 -0.97 24.97 0.09
CA SER A 88 -0.70 25.58 1.39
C SER A 88 -2.02 26.04 1.99
N GLU A 89 -2.30 25.70 3.26
CA GLU A 89 -3.47 26.20 3.99
C GLU A 89 -3.31 27.69 4.32
N ALA A 90 -3.34 28.56 3.30
CA ALA A 90 -3.71 29.94 3.52
C ALA A 90 -5.23 29.98 3.66
N ARG A 91 -5.72 29.68 4.87
CA ARG A 91 -7.06 30.08 5.31
C ARG A 91 -7.14 31.60 5.19
N THR A 92 -7.56 32.06 4.03
CA THR A 92 -8.16 33.39 3.92
C THR A 92 -9.63 33.16 4.20
N GLU A 93 -10.11 33.65 5.34
CA GLU A 93 -11.52 33.82 5.64
C GLU A 93 -12.15 34.69 4.54
N ARG A 94 -12.57 34.11 3.41
CA ARG A 94 -13.41 34.77 2.42
C ARG A 94 -14.32 33.74 1.75
N ASP A 95 -15.58 33.79 2.16
CA ASP A 95 -16.80 33.22 1.55
C ASP A 95 -16.63 31.91 0.77
N LEU A 96 -16.77 30.79 1.48
CA LEU A 96 -17.28 29.57 0.86
C LEU A 96 -18.80 29.66 0.87
N ASP A 97 -19.38 29.96 -0.29
CA ASP A 97 -20.78 29.65 -0.60
C ASP A 97 -21.00 28.15 -0.36
N VAL A 98 -21.84 27.85 0.63
CA VAL A 98 -22.19 26.50 1.11
C VAL A 98 -23.17 25.85 0.13
N SER A 99 -22.77 25.69 -1.13
CA SER A 99 -23.63 25.09 -2.16
C SER A 99 -22.97 23.98 -3.00
N SER A 100 -21.67 23.72 -2.82
CA SER A 100 -20.94 22.72 -3.63
C SER A 100 -20.17 21.69 -2.80
N LEU A 101 -20.69 21.29 -1.64
CA LEU A 101 -20.23 20.06 -0.99
C LEU A 101 -21.06 18.89 -1.51
N GLY A 102 -20.64 18.35 -2.66
CA GLY A 102 -21.13 17.08 -3.17
C GLY A 102 -20.82 15.96 -2.17
N SER A 103 -21.78 15.66 -1.31
CA SER A 103 -21.74 14.56 -0.36
C SER A 103 -21.84 13.23 -1.11
N TYR A 104 -20.74 12.47 -1.14
CA TYR A 104 -20.74 11.06 -1.52
C TYR A 104 -21.04 10.21 -0.29
N HIS A 105 -22.30 10.21 0.15
CA HIS A 105 -22.84 9.14 0.99
C HIS A 105 -24.35 9.08 0.88
N GLU A 106 -24.87 8.37 -0.14
CA GLU A 106 -26.26 7.93 -0.13
C GLU A 106 -26.28 6.48 0.37
N GLU A 107 -26.59 6.34 1.67
CA GLU A 107 -26.85 5.06 2.29
C GLU A 107 -28.01 4.37 1.58
N HIS A 108 -27.74 3.19 1.03
CA HIS A 108 -28.78 2.22 0.76
C HIS A 108 -29.39 1.73 2.09
N SER A 109 -30.49 2.34 2.52
CA SER A 109 -31.46 1.65 3.39
C SER A 109 -32.88 1.81 2.85
N LYS A 110 -33.38 0.70 2.33
CA LYS A 110 -34.75 0.48 1.88
C LYS A 110 -35.70 0.69 3.06
N ILE A 111 -36.88 1.29 2.82
CA ILE A 111 -38.20 0.69 3.07
C ILE A 111 -39.25 1.51 2.32
N LYS A 112 -39.88 0.88 1.32
CA LYS A 112 -41.12 1.32 0.68
C LYS A 112 -42.23 1.42 1.75
N LYS A 113 -42.86 2.58 1.92
CA LYS A 113 -44.22 2.66 2.48
C LYS A 113 -45.20 3.01 1.37
N HIS A 114 -46.18 2.11 1.23
CA HIS A 114 -47.25 2.08 0.25
C HIS A 114 -48.15 3.32 0.42
N LYS A 115 -48.45 4.02 -0.68
CA LYS A 115 -49.39 5.14 -0.70
C LYS A 115 -50.81 4.56 -0.71
N SER A 116 -51.56 4.70 0.39
CA SER A 116 -52.99 4.40 0.40
C SER A 116 -53.73 5.52 -0.34
N GLY A 117 -54.58 5.13 -1.29
CA GLY A 117 -55.40 6.02 -2.10
C GLY A 117 -56.40 6.80 -1.26
N LYS A 118 -56.72 8.01 -1.73
CA LYS A 118 -57.83 8.83 -1.25
C LYS A 118 -59.12 8.34 -1.93
N ASP A 119 -60.10 7.96 -1.13
CA ASP A 119 -61.51 7.97 -1.51
C ASP A 119 -62.18 9.15 -0.80
N SER A 120 -62.67 10.12 -1.57
CA SER A 120 -63.82 11.00 -1.33
C SER A 120 -63.93 12.02 -2.47
#